data_AF-A0A9Q2W5X8-F1
#
_entry.id   AF-A0A9Q2W5X8-F1
#
_cell.length_a   1.000
_cell.length_b   1.000
_cell.length_c   1.000
_cell.angle_alpha   90.00
_cell.angle_beta   90.00
_cell.angle_gamma   90.00
#
_symmetry.space_group_name_H-M   'P 1'
#
loop_
_entity.id
_entity.type
_entity.pdbx_description
1 polymer ?
#
loop_
_entity_poly.entity_id
_entity_poly.type
_entity_poly.pdbx_seq_one_letter_code
_entity_poly.pdbx_strand_id
1 'polypeptide(L)'
;MGARARTRSAGALATALIVVLTLAACTWSPPPPTGSESALAKLITRVERLPGVDTAEGEVRQVDAKDDPHNWITSLEVRADSSDLAVAERIRHTAARGVSGTTLSVTLDVPRGRASAPVVLDPMDRDVVDLAGRLRAEPFVRRLWVTPSGSTIWLVRGVSFTDAVAQARPIVGDHPASLDRGDVSVGITATHPGRALLRAIDGFDGDGDHHVERLSYSPGTTYADAAQATDAAAESATAGEAERPSLSVSGGGLGAVADVLVRTKDEAADAHRAPRTAFSVGLDGTSGWLGLPLDAKKPQDATAPGTPTTSPTPAPWVPADVSDHAATLRAFLERSADAAGVPATVTTGTEQCAPPGSSWSPDATGTRATAFSIVPVFQIVDDAQGPFDAVTALWTSEGFEVSGRAMGRDYWSSSSDVDPATASIRGTVDGLSLSAESVCVPGPDTATPRSGTRP
;
A
#
# COMPACT_ATOMS: atom_id res chain seq x y z
N MET A 1 -76.33 23.27 13.04
CA MET A 1 -75.01 23.87 13.34
C MET A 1 -74.02 22.75 13.57
N GLY A 2 -72.87 22.75 12.88
CA GLY A 2 -71.79 21.79 13.10
C GLY A 2 -71.17 21.27 11.80
N ALA A 3 -70.30 22.08 11.17
CA ALA A 3 -69.41 21.67 10.08
C ALA A 3 -68.14 20.98 10.63
N ARG A 4 -67.54 20.07 9.84
CA ARG A 4 -66.10 19.64 9.76
C ARG A 4 -66.04 18.24 9.12
N ALA A 5 -65.08 17.80 8.32
CA ALA A 5 -63.98 18.36 7.53
C ALA A 5 -63.50 17.21 6.62
N ARG A 6 -63.63 17.34 5.30
CA ARG A 6 -62.54 17.34 4.28
C ARG A 6 -61.24 16.57 4.61
N THR A 7 -60.89 15.70 3.65
CA THR A 7 -59.56 15.36 3.11
C THR A 7 -58.54 14.69 4.02
N ARG A 8 -58.38 13.36 3.89
CA ARG A 8 -57.13 12.63 4.16
C ARG A 8 -56.98 11.44 3.20
N SER A 9 -56.45 11.69 2.01
CA SER A 9 -56.05 10.64 1.05
C SER A 9 -54.92 11.09 0.13
N ALA A 10 -54.02 11.95 0.61
CA ALA A 10 -52.87 12.44 -0.16
C ALA A 10 -51.52 12.28 0.56
N GLY A 11 -51.52 11.78 1.81
CA GLY A 11 -50.30 11.71 2.64
C GLY A 11 -49.46 10.44 2.46
N ALA A 12 -50.05 9.33 1.98
CA ALA A 12 -49.38 8.03 2.00
C ALA A 12 -48.52 7.73 0.75
N LEU A 13 -48.83 8.37 -0.39
CA LEU A 13 -48.06 8.18 -1.64
C LEU A 13 -46.79 9.07 -1.69
N ALA A 14 -46.81 10.22 -1.02
CA ALA A 14 -45.65 11.13 -0.99
C ALA A 14 -44.54 10.65 -0.04
N THR A 15 -44.89 10.01 1.08
CA THR A 15 -43.90 9.49 2.05
C THR A 15 -43.20 8.23 1.55
N ALA A 16 -43.89 7.37 0.80
CA ALA A 16 -43.27 6.19 0.20
C ALA A 16 -42.25 6.56 -0.90
N LEU A 17 -42.52 7.62 -1.68
CA LEU A 17 -41.60 8.08 -2.73
C LEU A 17 -40.34 8.76 -2.16
N ILE A 18 -40.48 9.52 -1.06
CA ILE A 18 -39.36 10.18 -0.39
C ILE A 18 -38.44 9.17 0.32
N VAL A 19 -39.00 8.12 0.94
CA VAL A 19 -38.18 7.07 1.58
C VAL A 19 -37.42 6.20 0.56
N VAL A 20 -38.00 5.99 -0.64
CA VAL A 20 -37.27 5.32 -1.75
C VAL A 20 -36.18 6.22 -2.34
N LEU A 21 -36.40 7.54 -2.41
CA LEU A 21 -35.40 8.51 -2.88
C LEU A 21 -34.29 8.77 -1.85
N THR A 22 -34.55 8.69 -0.55
CA THR A 22 -33.51 8.84 0.49
C THR A 22 -32.70 7.57 0.72
N LEU A 23 -33.23 6.38 0.43
CA LEU A 23 -32.46 5.13 0.44
C LEU A 23 -31.62 4.94 -0.84
N ALA A 24 -32.01 5.52 -1.97
CA ALA A 24 -31.23 5.49 -3.21
C ALA A 24 -30.01 6.44 -3.20
N ALA A 25 -30.02 7.47 -2.35
CA ALA A 25 -28.93 8.46 -2.26
C ALA A 25 -27.68 7.98 -1.49
N CYS A 26 -27.74 6.82 -0.83
CA CYS A 26 -26.64 6.29 -0.01
C CYS A 26 -25.96 5.02 -0.60
N THR A 27 -26.28 4.64 -1.85
CA THR A 27 -25.63 3.51 -2.55
C THR A 27 -25.28 3.89 -3.99
N TRP A 28 -24.78 5.12 -4.20
CA TRP A 28 -24.44 5.60 -5.54
C TRP A 28 -23.07 5.07 -5.99
N SER A 29 -22.97 3.75 -6.15
CA SER A 29 -21.97 3.21 -7.06
C SER A 29 -22.45 3.52 -8.49
N PRO A 30 -21.62 4.11 -9.35
CA PRO A 30 -21.96 4.25 -10.76
C PRO A 30 -22.32 2.86 -11.33
N PRO A 31 -23.25 2.79 -12.30
CA PRO A 31 -23.54 1.53 -12.96
C PRO A 31 -22.30 1.02 -13.71
N PRO A 32 -22.19 -0.29 -13.95
CA PRO A 32 -21.10 -0.85 -14.73
C PRO A 32 -21.05 -0.20 -16.13
N PRO A 33 -19.86 -0.12 -16.75
CA PRO A 33 -19.68 0.47 -18.07
C PRO A 33 -20.66 -0.12 -19.08
N THR A 34 -21.28 0.73 -19.90
CA THR A 34 -22.36 0.31 -20.81
C THR A 34 -21.91 -0.83 -21.71
N GLY A 35 -22.62 -1.96 -21.63
CA GLY A 35 -22.36 -3.14 -22.45
C GLY A 35 -21.27 -4.08 -21.92
N SER A 36 -20.60 -3.76 -20.81
CA SER A 36 -19.57 -4.61 -20.18
C SER A 36 -20.12 -5.99 -19.80
N GLU A 37 -21.24 -6.06 -19.08
CA GLU A 37 -21.88 -7.33 -18.69
C GLU A 37 -22.26 -8.20 -19.90
N SER A 38 -22.82 -7.58 -20.95
CA SER A 38 -23.16 -8.30 -22.19
C SER A 38 -21.91 -8.77 -22.95
N ALA A 39 -20.85 -7.97 -22.94
CA ALA A 39 -19.57 -8.33 -23.54
C ALA A 39 -18.90 -9.48 -22.78
N LEU A 40 -18.96 -9.47 -21.43
CA LEU A 40 -18.50 -10.55 -20.58
C LEU A 40 -19.30 -11.84 -20.82
N ALA A 41 -20.64 -11.78 -20.82
CA ALA A 41 -21.47 -12.96 -21.11
C ALA A 41 -21.12 -13.58 -22.46
N LYS A 42 -20.92 -12.75 -23.50
CA LYS A 42 -20.45 -13.23 -24.82
C LYS A 42 -19.03 -13.80 -24.76
N LEU A 43 -18.14 -13.25 -23.95
CA LEU A 43 -16.78 -13.78 -23.77
C LEU A 43 -16.82 -15.14 -23.08
N ILE A 44 -17.57 -15.29 -21.99
CA ILE A 44 -17.80 -16.56 -21.29
C ILE A 44 -18.28 -17.63 -22.27
N THR A 45 -19.37 -17.36 -23.02
CA THR A 45 -19.90 -18.32 -24.01
C THR A 45 -18.88 -18.70 -25.09
N ARG A 46 -17.97 -17.79 -25.48
CA ARG A 46 -16.91 -18.12 -26.44
C ARG A 46 -15.82 -18.99 -25.81
N VAL A 47 -15.44 -18.70 -24.57
CA VAL A 47 -14.41 -19.43 -23.83
C VAL A 47 -14.87 -20.85 -23.48
N GLU A 48 -16.11 -21.03 -23.03
CA GLU A 48 -16.70 -22.35 -22.74
C GLU A 48 -16.73 -23.28 -23.95
N ARG A 49 -16.76 -22.72 -25.18
CA ARG A 49 -16.76 -23.50 -26.42
C ARG A 49 -15.35 -23.91 -26.87
N LEU A 50 -14.31 -23.43 -26.19
CA LEU A 50 -12.94 -23.77 -26.56
C LEU A 50 -12.63 -25.21 -26.16
N PRO A 51 -11.92 -25.97 -27.03
CA PRO A 51 -11.39 -27.27 -26.63
C PRO A 51 -10.46 -27.14 -25.42
N GLY A 52 -10.67 -27.97 -24.40
CA GLY A 52 -9.87 -27.98 -23.18
C GLY A 52 -10.46 -27.18 -22.01
N VAL A 53 -11.62 -26.55 -22.19
CA VAL A 53 -12.32 -25.78 -21.15
C VAL A 53 -13.51 -26.59 -20.61
N ASP A 54 -13.58 -26.73 -19.29
CA ASP A 54 -14.68 -27.35 -18.56
C ASP A 54 -15.76 -26.31 -18.21
N THR A 55 -15.36 -25.25 -17.50
CA THR A 55 -16.25 -24.15 -17.11
C THR A 55 -15.57 -22.80 -17.27
N ALA A 56 -16.38 -21.75 -17.46
CA ALA A 56 -15.92 -20.37 -17.35
C ALA A 56 -16.98 -19.52 -16.63
N GLU A 57 -16.54 -18.77 -15.63
CA GLU A 57 -17.36 -17.87 -14.83
C GLU A 57 -16.73 -16.49 -14.81
N GLY A 58 -17.52 -15.45 -14.64
CA GLY A 58 -16.96 -14.12 -14.56
C GLY A 58 -17.90 -13.10 -13.97
N GLU A 59 -17.31 -12.01 -13.52
CA GLU A 59 -18.00 -10.88 -12.92
C GLU A 59 -17.40 -9.55 -13.38
N VAL A 60 -18.21 -8.49 -13.33
CA VAL A 60 -17.77 -7.11 -13.50
C VAL A 60 -17.93 -6.42 -12.16
N ARG A 61 -16.84 -5.90 -11.59
CA ARG A 61 -16.88 -5.23 -10.29
C ARG A 61 -16.14 -3.91 -10.30
N GLN A 62 -16.63 -2.98 -9.48
CA GLN A 62 -15.96 -1.74 -9.17
C GLN A 62 -14.92 -2.02 -8.07
N VAL A 63 -13.68 -1.56 -8.27
CA VAL A 63 -12.59 -1.84 -7.31
C VAL A 63 -12.44 -0.70 -6.32
N ASP A 64 -12.64 0.52 -6.78
CA ASP A 64 -12.41 1.72 -6.00
C ASP A 64 -13.59 2.69 -6.11
N ALA A 65 -14.73 2.31 -5.53
CA ALA A 65 -15.93 3.15 -5.61
C ALA A 65 -15.78 4.54 -4.97
N LYS A 66 -14.76 4.72 -4.12
CA LYS A 66 -14.59 5.89 -3.27
C LYS A 66 -13.61 6.90 -3.87
N ASP A 67 -12.45 6.43 -4.34
CA ASP A 67 -11.34 7.29 -4.75
C ASP A 67 -11.16 7.27 -6.29
N ASP A 68 -11.54 6.19 -6.98
CA ASP A 68 -11.61 6.11 -8.46
C ASP A 68 -12.88 5.38 -8.95
N PRO A 69 -14.04 6.07 -8.97
CA PRO A 69 -15.32 5.46 -9.29
C PRO A 69 -15.41 4.94 -10.73
N HIS A 70 -14.42 5.21 -11.59
CA HIS A 70 -14.33 4.70 -12.95
C HIS A 70 -13.42 3.47 -13.09
N ASN A 71 -12.80 3.00 -12.01
CA ASN A 71 -11.99 1.79 -12.00
C ASN A 71 -12.84 0.52 -11.91
N TRP A 72 -13.04 -0.11 -13.06
CA TRP A 72 -13.78 -1.36 -13.21
C TRP A 72 -12.86 -2.50 -13.66
N ILE A 73 -12.95 -3.62 -12.96
CA ILE A 73 -12.28 -4.86 -13.33
C ILE A 73 -13.32 -5.89 -13.74
N THR A 74 -13.07 -6.54 -14.86
CA THR A 74 -13.73 -7.79 -15.22
C THR A 74 -12.83 -8.95 -14.80
N SER A 75 -13.34 -9.83 -13.96
CA SER A 75 -12.68 -11.08 -13.60
C SER A 75 -13.27 -12.22 -14.42
N LEU A 76 -12.43 -13.02 -15.07
CA LEU A 76 -12.83 -14.23 -15.78
C LEU A 76 -12.06 -15.42 -15.22
N GLU A 77 -12.75 -16.33 -14.56
CA GLU A 77 -12.20 -17.58 -14.04
C GLU A 77 -12.54 -18.72 -15.00
N VAL A 78 -11.52 -19.48 -15.41
CA VAL A 78 -11.65 -20.57 -16.36
C VAL A 78 -11.08 -21.84 -15.75
N ARG A 79 -11.83 -22.94 -15.83
CA ARG A 79 -11.38 -24.27 -15.41
C ARG A 79 -11.10 -25.12 -16.65
N ALA A 80 -9.90 -25.70 -16.73
CA ALA A 80 -9.55 -26.62 -17.80
C ALA A 80 -10.05 -28.05 -17.50
N ASP A 81 -10.43 -28.78 -18.54
CA ASP A 81 -10.87 -30.19 -18.44
C ASP A 81 -9.68 -31.18 -18.39
N SER A 82 -8.48 -30.70 -18.69
CA SER A 82 -7.27 -31.50 -18.90
C SER A 82 -6.03 -30.74 -18.47
N SER A 83 -4.91 -31.45 -18.30
CA SER A 83 -3.66 -30.86 -17.80
C SER A 83 -2.83 -30.15 -18.89
N ASP A 84 -3.34 -30.04 -20.12
CA ASP A 84 -2.61 -29.46 -21.26
C ASP A 84 -2.66 -27.93 -21.23
N LEU A 85 -1.49 -27.29 -21.13
CA LEU A 85 -1.36 -25.84 -21.10
C LEU A 85 -1.66 -25.17 -22.46
N ALA A 86 -1.81 -25.92 -23.55
CA ALA A 86 -2.20 -25.36 -24.84
C ALA A 86 -3.59 -24.66 -24.80
N VAL A 87 -4.43 -24.96 -23.81
CA VAL A 87 -5.69 -24.24 -23.58
C VAL A 87 -5.47 -22.76 -23.25
N ALA A 88 -4.36 -22.41 -22.58
CA ALA A 88 -4.04 -21.03 -22.22
C ALA A 88 -3.89 -20.14 -23.46
N GLU A 89 -3.26 -20.64 -24.53
CA GLU A 89 -3.14 -19.91 -25.79
C GLU A 89 -4.50 -19.63 -26.45
N ARG A 90 -5.41 -20.62 -26.43
CA ARG A 90 -6.76 -20.47 -26.99
C ARG A 90 -7.59 -19.46 -26.20
N ILE A 91 -7.50 -19.50 -24.87
CA ILE A 91 -8.14 -18.53 -23.97
C ILE A 91 -7.60 -17.13 -24.25
N ARG A 92 -6.27 -16.97 -24.26
CA ARG A 92 -5.61 -15.68 -24.54
C ARG A 92 -6.05 -15.09 -25.88
N HIS A 93 -6.08 -15.87 -26.95
CA HIS A 93 -6.54 -15.39 -28.26
C HIS A 93 -8.02 -14.99 -28.25
N THR A 94 -8.87 -15.70 -27.50
CA THR A 94 -10.30 -15.42 -27.39
C THR A 94 -10.59 -14.19 -26.51
N ALA A 95 -9.79 -14.00 -25.46
CA ALA A 95 -9.89 -12.93 -24.48
C ALA A 95 -9.11 -11.66 -24.87
N ALA A 96 -8.25 -11.70 -25.90
CA ALA A 96 -7.39 -10.59 -26.33
C ALA A 96 -8.12 -9.27 -26.61
N ARG A 97 -9.42 -9.33 -26.96
CA ARG A 97 -10.24 -8.12 -27.20
C ARG A 97 -10.75 -7.46 -25.92
N GLY A 98 -10.57 -8.09 -24.76
CA GLY A 98 -11.02 -7.58 -23.48
C GLY A 98 -12.54 -7.49 -23.33
N VAL A 99 -12.96 -6.75 -22.31
CA VAL A 99 -14.34 -6.35 -22.05
C VAL A 99 -14.40 -4.83 -21.99
N SER A 100 -15.23 -4.22 -22.84
CA SER A 100 -15.27 -2.77 -23.04
C SER A 100 -15.47 -2.00 -21.75
N GLY A 101 -14.63 -0.99 -21.52
CA GLY A 101 -14.73 -0.09 -20.36
C GLY A 101 -14.20 -0.70 -19.05
N THR A 102 -13.55 -1.86 -19.09
CA THR A 102 -13.01 -2.54 -17.91
C THR A 102 -11.60 -3.07 -18.18
N THR A 103 -10.81 -3.23 -17.12
CA THR A 103 -9.57 -4.01 -17.17
C THR A 103 -9.91 -5.49 -17.00
N LEU A 104 -9.53 -6.34 -17.95
CA LEU A 104 -9.79 -7.78 -17.88
C LEU A 104 -8.65 -8.49 -17.14
N SER A 105 -9.00 -9.20 -16.08
CA SER A 105 -8.14 -10.17 -15.40
C SER A 105 -8.65 -11.59 -15.68
N VAL A 106 -7.77 -12.49 -16.11
CA VAL A 106 -8.14 -13.86 -16.43
C VAL A 106 -7.33 -14.81 -15.55
N THR A 107 -8.03 -15.78 -14.94
CA THR A 107 -7.41 -16.84 -14.15
C THR A 107 -7.78 -18.18 -14.77
N LEU A 108 -6.79 -19.04 -14.97
CA LEU A 108 -6.95 -20.40 -15.48
C LEU A 108 -6.53 -21.43 -14.43
N ASP A 109 -7.47 -22.25 -13.97
CA ASP A 109 -7.23 -23.43 -13.13
C ASP A 109 -7.03 -24.67 -14.02
N VAL A 110 -5.81 -25.21 -14.04
CA VAL A 110 -5.44 -26.39 -14.80
C VAL A 110 -5.26 -27.58 -13.87
N PRO A 111 -6.04 -28.67 -14.06
CA PRO A 111 -6.01 -29.82 -13.16
C PRO A 111 -4.67 -30.56 -13.20
N ARG A 112 -4.51 -31.45 -12.22
CA ARG A 112 -3.34 -32.33 -12.08
C ARG A 112 -3.21 -33.25 -13.30
N GLY A 113 -2.00 -33.36 -13.84
CA GLY A 113 -1.64 -34.36 -14.85
C GLY A 113 -0.94 -35.58 -14.24
N ARG A 114 -0.61 -36.57 -15.08
CA ARG A 114 0.07 -37.80 -14.63
C ARG A 114 1.45 -37.53 -14.02
N ALA A 115 2.18 -36.58 -14.59
CA ALA A 115 3.53 -36.18 -14.18
C ALA A 115 3.61 -34.67 -13.87
N SER A 116 2.48 -34.03 -13.59
CA SER A 116 2.44 -32.59 -13.34
C SER A 116 1.45 -32.21 -12.23
N ALA A 117 1.87 -31.29 -11.37
CA ALA A 117 1.02 -30.71 -10.33
C ALA A 117 -0.09 -29.84 -10.93
N PRO A 118 -1.25 -29.67 -10.27
CA PRO A 118 -2.25 -28.67 -10.66
C PRO A 118 -1.71 -27.25 -10.52
N VAL A 119 -2.18 -26.33 -11.36
CA VAL A 119 -1.73 -24.92 -11.36
C VAL A 119 -2.89 -23.96 -11.59
N VAL A 120 -2.88 -22.85 -10.86
CA VAL A 120 -3.68 -21.66 -11.17
C VAL A 120 -2.74 -20.63 -11.80
N LEU A 121 -3.07 -20.08 -12.96
CA LEU A 121 -2.20 -19.12 -13.65
C LEU A 121 -2.95 -18.04 -14.42
N ASP A 122 -2.27 -16.96 -14.77
CA ASP A 122 -2.75 -15.99 -15.75
C ASP A 122 -2.41 -16.48 -17.18
N PRO A 123 -3.41 -16.85 -18.02
CA PRO A 123 -3.15 -17.34 -19.38
C PRO A 123 -2.79 -16.21 -20.37
N MET A 124 -3.00 -14.95 -19.99
CA MET A 124 -2.73 -13.79 -20.83
C MET A 124 -1.24 -13.52 -20.98
N ASP A 125 -0.45 -13.92 -19.99
CA ASP A 125 1.01 -13.81 -19.98
C ASP A 125 1.67 -15.14 -20.42
N ARG A 126 2.49 -15.08 -21.48
CA ARG A 126 3.17 -16.26 -22.03
C ARG A 126 4.30 -16.74 -21.13
N ASP A 127 5.03 -15.82 -20.50
CA ASP A 127 6.17 -16.15 -19.65
C ASP A 127 5.68 -16.83 -18.36
N VAL A 128 4.52 -16.40 -17.86
CA VAL A 128 3.79 -17.07 -16.76
C VAL A 128 3.39 -18.50 -17.12
N VAL A 129 2.83 -18.72 -18.32
CA VAL A 129 2.44 -20.06 -18.79
C VAL A 129 3.65 -20.98 -18.94
N ASP A 130 4.75 -20.48 -19.51
CA ASP A 130 5.99 -21.24 -19.69
C ASP A 130 6.68 -21.57 -18.36
N LEU A 131 6.70 -20.62 -17.42
CA LEU A 131 7.18 -20.83 -16.06
C LEU A 131 6.33 -21.88 -15.33
N ALA A 132 5.01 -21.76 -15.40
CA ALA A 132 4.08 -22.73 -14.84
C ALA A 132 4.30 -24.13 -15.40
N GLY A 133 4.54 -24.26 -16.71
CA GLY A 133 4.84 -25.52 -17.37
C GLY A 133 6.10 -26.20 -16.85
N ARG A 134 7.18 -25.43 -16.62
CA ARG A 134 8.43 -25.94 -16.06
C ARG A 134 8.29 -26.34 -14.60
N LEU A 135 7.77 -25.45 -13.75
CA LEU A 135 7.64 -25.70 -12.30
C LEU A 135 6.70 -26.86 -12.00
N ARG A 136 5.55 -26.96 -12.68
CA ARG A 136 4.57 -28.01 -12.36
C ARG A 136 5.04 -29.42 -12.70
N ALA A 137 6.07 -29.57 -13.53
CA ALA A 137 6.68 -30.86 -13.85
C ALA A 137 7.62 -31.36 -12.74
N GLU A 138 7.98 -30.50 -11.79
CA GLU A 138 8.92 -30.84 -10.75
C GLU A 138 8.29 -31.69 -9.63
N PRO A 139 9.01 -32.72 -9.13
CA PRO A 139 8.47 -33.67 -8.17
C PRO A 139 8.21 -33.07 -6.78
N PHE A 140 8.82 -31.93 -6.46
CA PHE A 140 8.62 -31.24 -5.19
C PHE A 140 7.33 -30.40 -5.15
N VAL A 141 6.68 -30.17 -6.30
CA VAL A 141 5.50 -29.30 -6.41
C VAL A 141 4.23 -30.11 -6.19
N ARG A 142 3.44 -29.72 -5.19
CA ARG A 142 2.11 -30.29 -4.90
C ARG A 142 1.00 -29.52 -5.61
N ARG A 143 1.10 -28.20 -5.63
CA ARG A 143 0.20 -27.25 -6.29
C ARG A 143 1.00 -25.99 -6.61
N LEU A 144 0.58 -25.27 -7.63
CA LEU A 144 1.22 -24.03 -8.04
C LEU A 144 0.18 -22.92 -8.24
N TRP A 145 0.57 -21.69 -7.94
CA TRP A 145 -0.10 -20.46 -8.39
C TRP A 145 0.96 -19.56 -9.01
N VAL A 146 0.76 -19.11 -10.25
CA VAL A 146 1.70 -18.24 -10.97
C VAL A 146 0.95 -17.04 -11.52
N THR A 147 1.39 -15.84 -11.19
CA THR A 147 0.91 -14.58 -11.76
C THR A 147 2.10 -13.80 -12.31
N PRO A 148 1.90 -12.70 -13.07
CA PRO A 148 3.00 -11.83 -13.45
C PRO A 148 3.76 -11.24 -12.25
N SER A 149 3.06 -11.05 -11.12
CA SER A 149 3.62 -10.48 -9.89
C SER A 149 4.40 -11.47 -9.03
N GLY A 150 4.19 -12.78 -9.19
CA GLY A 150 4.93 -13.78 -8.44
C GLY A 150 4.34 -15.19 -8.51
N SER A 151 5.06 -16.12 -7.91
CA SER A 151 4.68 -17.53 -7.84
C SER A 151 4.54 -18.01 -6.40
N THR A 152 3.52 -18.82 -6.11
CA THR A 152 3.41 -19.58 -4.85
C THR A 152 3.46 -21.07 -5.16
N ILE A 153 4.47 -21.73 -4.61
CA ILE A 153 4.78 -23.14 -4.84
C ILE A 153 4.46 -23.93 -3.57
N TRP A 154 3.31 -24.62 -3.54
CA TRP A 154 3.02 -25.50 -2.42
C TRP A 154 3.80 -26.80 -2.55
N LEU A 155 4.52 -27.16 -1.50
CA LEU A 155 5.42 -28.30 -1.51
C LEU A 155 4.70 -29.62 -1.25
N VAL A 156 5.26 -30.70 -1.81
CA VAL A 156 4.93 -32.07 -1.43
C VAL A 156 5.43 -32.32 -0.01
N ARG A 157 4.64 -33.07 0.77
CA ARG A 157 4.99 -33.41 2.16
C ARG A 157 6.32 -34.17 2.20
N GLY A 158 7.21 -33.76 3.10
CA GLY A 158 8.50 -34.43 3.35
C GLY A 158 9.65 -33.99 2.45
N VAL A 159 9.41 -33.14 1.45
CA VAL A 159 10.51 -32.48 0.72
C VAL A 159 11.05 -31.36 1.61
N SER A 160 12.37 -31.20 1.76
CA SER A 160 12.93 -30.09 2.53
C SER A 160 12.83 -28.76 1.76
N PHE A 161 12.73 -27.62 2.45
CA PHE A 161 12.88 -26.31 1.82
C PHE A 161 14.25 -26.18 1.18
N THR A 162 15.31 -26.70 1.82
CA THR A 162 16.66 -26.69 1.23
C THR A 162 16.69 -27.34 -0.16
N ASP A 163 16.11 -28.53 -0.32
CA ASP A 163 16.10 -29.26 -1.59
C ASP A 163 15.18 -28.62 -2.63
N ALA A 164 14.01 -28.13 -2.19
CA ALA A 164 13.05 -27.47 -3.06
C ALA A 164 13.61 -26.14 -3.60
N VAL A 165 14.26 -25.32 -2.76
CA VAL A 165 14.89 -24.07 -3.21
C VAL A 165 16.05 -24.34 -4.17
N ALA A 166 16.85 -25.39 -3.94
CA ALA A 166 17.94 -25.76 -4.84
C ALA A 166 17.45 -26.10 -6.26
N GLN A 167 16.26 -26.71 -6.38
CA GLN A 167 15.64 -27.06 -7.66
C GLN A 167 14.82 -25.91 -8.27
N ALA A 168 14.09 -25.14 -7.45
CA ALA A 168 13.22 -24.07 -7.92
C ALA A 168 13.99 -22.86 -8.47
N ARG A 169 15.07 -22.43 -7.81
CA ARG A 169 15.87 -21.25 -8.19
C ARG A 169 16.24 -21.15 -9.68
N PRO A 170 16.87 -22.17 -10.29
CA PRO A 170 17.23 -22.09 -11.71
C PRO A 170 16.02 -22.02 -12.65
N ILE A 171 14.83 -22.40 -12.20
CA ILE A 171 13.60 -22.36 -12.99
C ILE A 171 12.94 -20.98 -12.89
N VAL A 172 12.82 -20.44 -11.67
CA VAL A 172 12.17 -19.13 -11.41
C VAL A 172 13.04 -17.95 -11.85
N GLY A 173 14.37 -18.06 -11.74
CA GLY A 173 15.28 -16.96 -12.05
C GLY A 173 15.00 -15.74 -11.17
N ASP A 174 14.73 -14.60 -11.81
CA ASP A 174 14.43 -13.32 -11.14
C ASP A 174 12.94 -13.13 -10.85
N HIS A 175 12.09 -14.08 -11.25
CA HIS A 175 10.66 -14.03 -10.95
C HIS A 175 10.42 -14.26 -9.44
N PRO A 176 9.73 -13.35 -8.73
CA PRO A 176 9.44 -13.53 -7.31
C PRO A 176 8.70 -14.83 -7.05
N ALA A 177 9.16 -15.62 -6.08
CA ALA A 177 8.50 -16.88 -5.74
C ALA A 177 8.52 -17.15 -4.24
N SER A 178 7.49 -17.84 -3.73
CA SER A 178 7.46 -18.39 -2.38
C SER A 178 7.25 -19.91 -2.43
N LEU A 179 7.84 -20.60 -1.46
CA LEU A 179 7.60 -22.01 -1.20
C LEU A 179 6.75 -22.12 0.06
N ASP A 180 5.65 -22.85 -0.04
CA ASP A 180 4.64 -22.92 1.00
C ASP A 180 4.39 -24.35 1.48
N ARG A 181 4.31 -24.53 2.79
CA ARG A 181 3.94 -25.79 3.44
C ARG A 181 3.17 -25.51 4.73
N GLY A 182 1.85 -25.63 4.65
CA GLY A 182 0.98 -25.32 5.79
C GLY A 182 1.17 -23.86 6.19
N ASP A 183 1.59 -23.64 7.43
CA ASP A 183 1.82 -22.32 8.01
C ASP A 183 3.27 -21.79 7.85
N VAL A 184 4.09 -22.50 7.08
CA VAL A 184 5.45 -22.10 6.73
C VAL A 184 5.49 -21.59 5.29
N SER A 185 5.88 -20.33 5.10
CA SER A 185 6.12 -19.71 3.79
C SER A 185 7.53 -19.14 3.71
N VAL A 186 8.24 -19.47 2.63
CA VAL A 186 9.63 -19.05 2.39
C VAL A 186 9.71 -18.40 1.03
N GLY A 187 9.76 -17.07 0.98
CA GLY A 187 10.07 -16.34 -0.23
C GLY A 187 11.50 -16.60 -0.69
N ILE A 188 11.72 -16.69 -2.00
CA ILE A 188 13.01 -16.98 -2.61
C ILE A 188 13.33 -15.98 -3.71
N THR A 189 14.62 -15.72 -3.85
CA THR A 189 15.22 -15.09 -5.01
C THR A 189 16.35 -15.99 -5.52
N ALA A 190 17.05 -15.53 -6.57
CA ALA A 190 18.26 -16.19 -7.05
C ALA A 190 19.30 -16.43 -5.94
N THR A 191 19.35 -15.57 -4.92
CA THR A 191 20.41 -15.57 -3.89
C THR A 191 19.90 -15.74 -2.45
N HIS A 192 18.64 -15.39 -2.16
CA HIS A 192 18.05 -15.49 -0.82
C HIS A 192 16.94 -16.55 -0.74
N PRO A 193 16.74 -17.21 0.41
CA PRO A 193 17.59 -17.24 1.62
C PRO A 193 18.90 -18.05 1.44
N GLY A 194 19.87 -17.83 2.32
CA GLY A 194 21.09 -18.65 2.38
C GLY A 194 20.84 -20.12 2.78
N ARG A 195 21.82 -21.00 2.54
CA ARG A 195 21.71 -22.43 2.86
C ARG A 195 21.65 -22.69 4.37
N ALA A 196 22.33 -21.90 5.18
CA ALA A 196 22.27 -22.01 6.64
C ALA A 196 20.86 -21.71 7.16
N LEU A 197 20.23 -20.64 6.67
CA LEU A 197 18.85 -20.30 7.05
C LEU A 197 17.85 -21.37 6.60
N LEU A 198 17.96 -21.87 5.36
CA LEU A 198 17.10 -22.97 4.89
C LEU A 198 17.19 -24.21 5.76
N ARG A 199 18.39 -24.59 6.19
CA ARG A 199 18.58 -25.74 7.11
C ARG A 199 18.01 -25.47 8.50
N ALA A 200 18.07 -24.23 8.99
CA ALA A 200 17.43 -23.88 10.25
C ALA A 200 15.90 -24.00 10.13
N ILE A 201 15.31 -23.50 9.04
CA ILE A 201 13.87 -23.63 8.74
C ILE A 201 13.46 -25.10 8.64
N ASP A 202 14.24 -25.92 7.92
CA ASP A 202 13.98 -27.37 7.82
C ASP A 202 14.05 -28.06 9.19
N GLY A 203 14.93 -27.62 10.08
CA GLY A 203 14.98 -28.11 11.47
C GLY A 203 13.73 -27.73 12.27
N PHE A 204 13.22 -26.51 12.10
CA PHE A 204 12.00 -26.06 12.78
C PHE A 204 10.73 -26.74 12.26
N ASP A 205 10.70 -27.12 10.98
CA ASP A 205 9.56 -27.81 10.35
C ASP A 205 9.61 -29.34 10.51
N GLY A 206 10.82 -29.91 10.71
CA GLY A 206 11.07 -31.35 10.72
C GLY A 206 10.85 -32.04 12.08
N ASP A 207 10.90 -31.31 13.19
CA ASP A 207 10.74 -31.88 14.53
C ASP A 207 9.25 -31.82 14.92
N GLY A 208 8.63 -32.98 15.15
CA GLY A 208 7.20 -33.12 15.49
C GLY A 208 6.75 -32.46 16.81
N ASP A 209 7.59 -31.63 17.42
CA ASP A 209 7.25 -30.73 18.52
C ASP A 209 6.87 -29.36 17.92
N HIS A 210 5.56 -29.13 17.82
CA HIS A 210 4.92 -27.95 17.22
C HIS A 210 5.12 -26.66 18.05
N HIS A 211 6.37 -26.27 18.26
CA HIS A 211 6.71 -24.99 18.87
C HIS A 211 6.58 -23.83 17.89
N VAL A 212 6.66 -24.10 16.58
CA VAL A 212 6.41 -23.13 15.52
C VAL A 212 5.02 -23.37 14.93
N GLU A 213 4.13 -22.41 15.11
CA GLU A 213 2.77 -22.40 14.54
C GLU A 213 2.73 -21.68 13.19
N ARG A 214 3.58 -20.67 12.98
CA ARG A 214 3.70 -19.95 11.72
C ARG A 214 5.11 -19.43 11.52
N LEU A 215 5.61 -19.55 10.29
CA LEU A 215 6.88 -19.01 9.87
C LEU A 215 6.72 -18.33 8.52
N SER A 216 7.17 -17.09 8.39
CA SER A 216 7.19 -16.36 7.13
C SER A 216 8.57 -15.74 6.92
N TYR A 217 9.21 -16.07 5.80
CA TYR A 217 10.43 -15.42 5.37
C TYR A 217 10.16 -14.58 4.13
N SER A 218 10.44 -13.27 4.23
CA SER A 218 10.44 -12.36 3.11
C SER A 218 11.88 -12.10 2.67
N PRO A 219 12.27 -12.45 1.43
CA PRO A 219 13.57 -12.10 0.91
C PRO A 219 13.66 -10.58 0.76
N GLY A 220 14.86 -10.04 0.99
CA GLY A 220 15.21 -8.68 0.60
C GLY A 220 15.97 -8.66 -0.71
N THR A 221 16.40 -7.48 -1.13
CA THR A 221 17.21 -7.29 -2.34
C THR A 221 18.70 -7.26 -2.00
N THR A 222 19.56 -7.60 -2.97
CA THR A 222 21.00 -7.43 -2.80
C THR A 222 21.39 -5.98 -3.05
N TYR A 223 22.58 -5.57 -2.60
CA TYR A 223 23.12 -4.25 -2.91
C TYR A 223 23.33 -4.04 -4.41
N ALA A 224 23.59 -5.11 -5.17
CA ALA A 224 23.73 -5.05 -6.62
C ALA A 224 22.38 -4.84 -7.32
N ASP A 225 21.33 -5.55 -6.89
CA ASP A 225 19.99 -5.39 -7.46
C ASP A 225 19.43 -3.98 -7.19
N ALA A 226 19.64 -3.47 -5.97
CA ALA A 226 19.26 -2.11 -5.61
C ALA A 226 19.98 -1.05 -6.45
N ALA A 227 21.26 -1.28 -6.77
CA ALA A 227 22.05 -0.40 -7.63
C ALA A 227 21.63 -0.45 -9.11
N GLN A 228 21.00 -1.53 -9.58
CA GLN A 228 20.49 -1.64 -10.94
C GLN A 228 19.09 -1.03 -11.08
N ALA A 229 18.28 -1.08 -10.02
CA ALA A 229 16.94 -0.50 -10.01
C ALA A 229 16.92 1.03 -10.22
N THR A 230 17.99 1.73 -9.82
CA THR A 230 18.14 3.19 -10.02
C THR A 230 18.21 3.62 -11.47
N ASP A 231 18.59 2.71 -12.39
CA ASP A 231 18.74 3.04 -13.82
C ASP A 231 17.44 2.79 -14.61
N ALA A 232 16.49 2.03 -14.06
CA ALA A 232 15.28 1.58 -14.78
C ALA A 232 13.95 2.14 -14.24
N ALA A 233 13.90 2.62 -12.99
CA ALA A 233 12.68 3.13 -12.37
C ALA A 233 12.93 4.44 -11.60
N ALA A 234 12.68 5.58 -12.25
CA ALA A 234 12.71 6.90 -11.61
C ALA A 234 11.39 7.27 -10.91
N GLU A 235 10.42 6.35 -10.85
CA GLU A 235 9.09 6.63 -10.32
C GLU A 235 8.74 5.61 -9.23
N SER A 236 8.74 6.09 -7.98
CA SER A 236 8.25 5.46 -6.75
C SER A 236 9.18 4.48 -5.99
N ALA A 237 9.45 4.87 -4.72
CA ALA A 237 10.24 4.25 -3.65
C ALA A 237 11.77 4.29 -3.81
N THR A 238 12.45 4.90 -2.82
CA THR A 238 13.90 4.90 -2.53
C THR A 238 14.79 4.10 -3.51
N ALA A 239 14.94 4.63 -4.72
CA ALA A 239 15.78 4.00 -5.72
C ALA A 239 17.22 4.00 -5.19
N GLY A 240 17.80 2.82 -4.98
CA GLY A 240 19.21 2.65 -4.60
C GLY A 240 19.49 2.13 -3.19
N GLU A 241 18.48 1.87 -2.35
CA GLU A 241 18.67 1.20 -1.07
C GLU A 241 18.22 -0.27 -1.13
N ALA A 242 19.05 -1.18 -0.64
CA ALA A 242 18.72 -2.59 -0.59
C ALA A 242 17.67 -2.87 0.49
N GLU A 243 16.61 -3.57 0.10
CA GLU A 243 15.56 -4.01 1.01
C GLU A 243 16.10 -5.10 1.92
N ARG A 244 15.82 -4.99 3.21
CA ARG A 244 16.31 -5.94 4.20
C ARG A 244 15.45 -7.22 4.25
N PRO A 245 16.05 -8.41 4.16
CA PRO A 245 15.32 -9.66 4.38
C PRO A 245 14.77 -9.76 5.82
N SER A 246 13.58 -10.34 5.96
CA SER A 246 12.95 -10.51 7.28
C SER A 246 12.39 -11.92 7.48
N LEU A 247 12.51 -12.42 8.71
CA LEU A 247 11.96 -13.69 9.16
C LEU A 247 11.04 -13.45 10.35
N SER A 248 9.79 -13.88 10.25
CA SER A 248 8.84 -13.86 11.36
C SER A 248 8.47 -15.28 11.76
N VAL A 249 8.56 -15.59 13.05
CA VAL A 249 8.20 -16.89 13.62
C VAL A 249 7.26 -16.69 14.80
N SER A 250 6.16 -17.42 14.86
CA SER A 250 5.23 -17.41 16.00
C SER A 250 4.85 -18.83 16.41
N GLY A 251 4.49 -19.00 17.69
CA GLY A 251 4.15 -20.28 18.33
C GLY A 251 4.55 -20.31 19.81
N GLY A 252 4.66 -21.49 20.41
CA GLY A 252 5.02 -21.69 21.82
C GLY A 252 6.47 -22.17 22.03
N GLY A 253 7.13 -21.78 23.13
CA GLY A 253 8.47 -22.31 23.46
C GLY A 253 9.61 -21.75 22.60
N LEU A 254 9.46 -20.52 22.09
CA LEU A 254 10.28 -19.98 21.02
C LEU A 254 11.70 -19.49 21.41
N GLY A 255 12.09 -19.57 22.69
CA GLY A 255 13.45 -19.22 23.13
C GLY A 255 14.52 -20.05 22.41
N ALA A 256 14.25 -21.34 22.18
CA ALA A 256 15.14 -22.23 21.45
C ALA A 256 15.27 -21.84 19.96
N VAL A 257 14.22 -21.28 19.36
CA VAL A 257 14.24 -20.80 17.96
C VAL A 257 15.16 -19.59 17.84
N ALA A 258 15.01 -18.60 18.73
CA ALA A 258 15.88 -17.42 18.75
C ALA A 258 17.35 -17.81 18.93
N ASP A 259 17.64 -18.77 19.82
CA ASP A 259 18.97 -19.32 20.05
C ASP A 259 19.58 -19.98 18.79
N VAL A 260 18.78 -20.68 18.00
CA VAL A 260 19.24 -21.25 16.72
C VAL A 260 19.50 -20.13 15.71
N LEU A 261 18.63 -19.12 15.62
CA LEU A 261 18.77 -18.01 14.67
C LEU A 261 20.01 -17.15 14.94
N VAL A 262 20.35 -16.86 16.19
CA VAL A 262 21.58 -16.10 16.52
C VAL A 262 22.87 -16.88 16.23
N ARG A 263 22.80 -18.22 16.13
CA ARG A 263 23.92 -19.09 15.73
C ARG A 263 23.92 -19.43 14.23
N THR A 264 22.84 -19.09 13.52
CA THR A 264 22.70 -19.37 12.10
C THR A 264 23.44 -18.33 11.29
N LYS A 265 24.33 -18.76 10.40
CA LYS A 265 25.09 -17.86 9.53
C LYS A 265 24.18 -17.13 8.55
N ASP A 266 24.46 -15.84 8.30
CA ASP A 266 23.87 -15.10 7.16
C ASP A 266 24.93 -14.99 6.05
N GLU A 267 24.94 -15.94 5.11
CA GLU A 267 26.02 -16.00 4.11
C GLU A 267 26.02 -14.82 3.14
N ALA A 268 24.89 -14.14 2.93
CA ALA A 268 24.81 -12.98 2.06
C ALA A 268 25.34 -11.73 2.76
N ALA A 269 24.95 -11.52 4.01
CA ALA A 269 25.40 -10.39 4.81
C ALA A 269 26.87 -10.52 5.24
N ASP A 270 27.31 -11.73 5.59
CA ASP A 270 28.72 -12.01 5.90
C ASP A 270 29.64 -11.82 4.68
N ALA A 271 29.10 -11.96 3.47
CA ALA A 271 29.79 -11.67 2.22
C ALA A 271 29.61 -10.21 1.76
N HIS A 272 28.96 -9.36 2.56
CA HIS A 272 28.63 -7.97 2.23
C HIS A 272 27.86 -7.80 0.92
N ARG A 273 26.99 -8.76 0.57
CA ARG A 273 26.18 -8.72 -0.66
C ARG A 273 24.77 -8.20 -0.43
N ALA A 274 24.26 -8.29 0.80
CA ALA A 274 22.92 -7.83 1.16
C ALA A 274 22.87 -7.38 2.62
N PRO A 275 21.84 -6.60 3.01
CA PRO A 275 21.53 -6.34 4.41
C PRO A 275 21.36 -7.63 5.21
N ARG A 276 21.82 -7.63 6.46
CA ARG A 276 21.63 -8.77 7.37
C ARG A 276 20.15 -9.04 7.64
N THR A 277 19.76 -10.30 7.56
CA THR A 277 18.39 -10.75 7.79
C THR A 277 17.96 -10.37 9.22
N ALA A 278 16.87 -9.62 9.33
CA ALA A 278 16.20 -9.35 10.61
C ALA A 278 15.29 -10.52 10.96
N PHE A 279 15.17 -10.86 12.23
CA PHE A 279 14.16 -11.82 12.68
C PHE A 279 13.34 -11.29 13.85
N SER A 280 12.09 -11.75 13.93
CA SER A 280 11.19 -11.58 15.06
C SER A 280 10.58 -12.92 15.44
N VAL A 281 10.59 -13.23 16.72
CA VAL A 281 10.14 -14.49 17.28
C VAL A 281 9.14 -14.19 18.40
N GLY A 282 7.92 -14.70 18.26
CA GLY A 282 6.86 -14.58 19.25
C GLY A 282 6.19 -13.21 19.33
N LEU A 283 5.15 -13.13 20.16
CA LEU A 283 4.41 -11.87 20.45
C LEU A 283 5.08 -11.04 21.55
N ASP A 284 6.01 -11.65 22.30
CA ASP A 284 6.88 -11.01 23.29
C ASP A 284 7.92 -10.08 22.64
N GLY A 285 8.07 -10.14 21.31
CA GLY A 285 8.86 -9.20 20.54
C GLY A 285 10.36 -9.50 20.53
N THR A 286 10.76 -10.74 20.84
CA THR A 286 12.15 -11.16 20.75
C THR A 286 12.61 -10.98 19.30
N SER A 287 13.48 -10.01 19.07
CA SER A 287 13.95 -9.64 17.74
C SER A 287 15.47 -9.54 17.73
N GLY A 288 16.04 -9.75 16.55
CA GLY A 288 17.48 -9.76 16.40
C GLY A 288 17.92 -9.87 14.95
N TRP A 289 19.20 -10.22 14.77
CA TRP A 289 19.84 -10.30 13.47
C TRP A 289 20.45 -11.67 13.30
N LEU A 290 20.22 -12.29 12.14
CA LEU A 290 20.69 -13.64 11.87
C LEU A 290 22.22 -13.73 12.04
N GLY A 291 22.66 -14.64 12.92
CA GLY A 291 24.09 -14.86 13.20
C GLY A 291 24.73 -13.85 14.15
N LEU A 292 23.96 -12.97 14.82
CA LEU A 292 24.45 -12.04 15.83
C LEU A 292 23.76 -12.26 17.19
N PRO A 293 24.40 -11.92 18.32
CA PRO A 293 23.77 -11.93 19.65
C PRO A 293 22.47 -11.11 19.70
N LEU A 294 21.54 -11.48 20.59
CA LEU A 294 20.23 -10.80 20.72
C LEU A 294 20.33 -9.32 21.12
N ASP A 295 21.39 -8.93 21.81
CA ASP A 295 21.65 -7.54 22.22
C ASP A 295 22.42 -6.72 21.16
N ALA A 296 22.70 -7.32 19.98
CA ALA A 296 23.37 -6.63 18.91
C ALA A 296 22.53 -5.47 18.35
N LYS A 297 23.16 -4.30 18.26
CA LYS A 297 22.58 -3.13 17.59
C LYS A 297 22.32 -3.42 16.11
N LYS A 298 21.40 -2.66 15.50
CA LYS A 298 21.12 -2.72 14.06
C LYS A 298 22.43 -2.65 13.26
N PRO A 299 22.76 -3.67 12.44
CA PRO A 299 23.89 -3.64 11.55
C PRO A 299 23.74 -2.50 10.54
N GLN A 300 24.84 -1.78 10.32
CA GLN A 300 24.90 -0.78 9.27
C GLN A 300 24.85 -1.48 7.92
N ASP A 301 23.93 -1.05 7.06
CA ASP A 301 23.84 -1.54 5.70
C ASP A 301 24.84 -0.81 4.80
N ALA A 302 25.39 -1.52 3.82
CA ALA A 302 26.21 -0.89 2.80
C ALA A 302 25.32 0.00 1.92
N THR A 303 25.79 1.21 1.64
CA THR A 303 25.23 2.02 0.55
C THR A 303 25.69 1.41 -0.77
N ALA A 304 24.80 1.33 -1.76
CA ALA A 304 25.12 0.77 -3.08
C ALA A 304 26.45 1.33 -3.65
N PRO A 305 27.33 0.51 -4.23
CA PRO A 305 28.58 1.00 -4.83
C PRO A 305 28.25 1.92 -6.00
N GLY A 306 28.52 3.21 -5.87
CA GLY A 306 28.22 4.21 -6.91
C GLY A 306 27.50 5.45 -6.39
N THR A 307 26.94 5.43 -5.17
CA THR A 307 26.59 6.69 -4.52
C THR A 307 27.89 7.38 -4.09
N PRO A 308 28.20 8.59 -4.57
CA PRO A 308 29.31 9.35 -4.01
C PRO A 308 29.10 9.42 -2.50
N THR A 309 30.10 8.98 -1.75
CA THR A 309 30.17 9.17 -0.29
C THR A 309 30.46 10.64 0.01
N THR A 310 29.55 11.49 -0.44
CA THR A 310 29.42 12.89 -0.09
C THR A 310 27.94 13.19 -0.11
N SER A 311 27.19 12.64 0.84
CA SER A 311 26.20 13.51 1.44
C SER A 311 27.05 14.59 2.12
N PRO A 312 27.07 15.86 1.67
CA PRO A 312 27.43 16.90 2.62
C PRO A 312 26.55 16.65 3.82
N THR A 313 27.11 16.64 5.03
CA THR A 313 26.31 16.84 6.24
C THR A 313 25.27 17.89 5.88
N PRO A 314 23.96 17.58 5.88
CA PRO A 314 22.97 18.58 5.51
C PRO A 314 23.27 19.77 6.40
N ALA A 315 23.55 20.92 5.79
CA ALA A 315 23.70 22.12 6.58
C ALA A 315 22.45 22.19 7.48
N PRO A 316 22.59 22.34 8.80
CA PRO A 316 21.43 22.40 9.68
C PRO A 316 20.45 23.41 9.10
N TRP A 317 19.19 23.01 8.92
CA TRP A 317 18.17 23.88 8.34
C TRP A 317 18.14 25.19 9.12
N VAL A 318 18.41 26.27 8.41
CA VAL A 318 18.28 27.62 8.95
C VAL A 318 16.89 28.12 8.57
N PRO A 319 15.97 28.28 9.53
CA PRO A 319 14.63 28.76 9.22
C PRO A 319 14.69 30.16 8.62
N ALA A 320 13.94 30.40 7.54
CA ALA A 320 13.67 31.76 7.07
C ALA A 320 12.81 32.51 8.10
N ASP A 321 12.90 33.84 8.11
CA ASP A 321 12.02 34.65 8.94
C ASP A 321 10.59 34.60 8.39
N VAL A 322 9.69 33.99 9.15
CA VAL A 322 8.26 33.86 8.84
C VAL A 322 7.40 34.57 9.89
N SER A 323 7.95 35.58 10.57
CA SER A 323 7.26 36.28 11.67
C SER A 323 5.96 36.96 11.22
N ASP A 324 5.94 37.55 10.02
CA ASP A 324 4.75 38.20 9.45
C ASP A 324 3.66 37.17 9.09
N HIS A 325 4.07 36.02 8.56
CA HIS A 325 3.19 34.88 8.29
C HIS A 325 2.61 34.33 9.60
N ALA A 326 3.43 34.12 10.63
CA ALA A 326 2.99 33.67 11.95
C ALA A 326 2.04 34.68 12.63
N ALA A 327 2.25 35.98 12.47
CA ALA A 327 1.33 37.00 12.96
C ALA A 327 -0.04 36.94 12.25
N THR A 328 -0.03 36.70 10.94
CA THR A 328 -1.23 36.56 10.12
C THR A 328 -2.03 35.31 10.52
N LEU A 329 -1.36 34.16 10.67
CA LEU A 329 -1.99 32.92 11.14
C LEU A 329 -2.52 33.03 12.57
N ARG A 330 -1.79 33.72 13.46
CA ARG A 330 -2.26 34.00 14.82
C ARG A 330 -3.56 34.79 14.80
N ALA A 331 -3.60 35.91 14.09
CA ALA A 331 -4.79 36.75 13.99
C ALA A 331 -5.97 36.00 13.36
N PHE A 332 -5.72 35.12 12.39
CA PHE A 332 -6.75 34.27 11.78
C PHE A 332 -7.36 33.29 12.79
N LEU A 333 -6.54 32.58 13.57
CA LEU A 333 -7.05 31.65 14.58
C LEU A 333 -7.68 32.34 15.79
N GLU A 334 -7.24 33.54 16.15
CA GLU A 334 -7.90 34.37 17.18
C GLU A 334 -9.31 34.78 16.73
N ARG A 335 -9.48 35.26 15.49
CA ARG A 335 -10.83 35.54 14.94
C ARG A 335 -11.70 34.29 14.85
N SER A 336 -11.10 33.14 14.53
CA SER A 336 -11.80 31.86 14.49
C SER A 336 -12.29 31.46 15.90
N ALA A 337 -11.47 31.65 16.93
CA ALA A 337 -11.87 31.42 18.32
C ALA A 337 -13.00 32.38 18.75
N ASP A 338 -12.90 33.66 18.38
CA ASP A 338 -13.95 34.65 18.64
C ASP A 338 -15.28 34.29 17.95
N ALA A 339 -15.23 33.77 16.72
CA ALA A 339 -16.42 33.27 16.01
C ALA A 339 -17.06 32.06 16.71
N ALA A 340 -16.25 31.20 17.32
CA ALA A 340 -16.71 30.10 18.17
C ALA A 340 -17.27 30.57 19.53
N GLY A 341 -17.12 31.85 19.87
CA GLY A 341 -17.71 32.49 21.06
C GLY A 341 -16.86 32.46 22.33
N VAL A 342 -15.64 31.92 22.28
CA VAL A 342 -14.72 31.88 23.44
C VAL A 342 -13.30 32.24 22.98
N PRO A 343 -12.62 33.18 23.65
CA PRO A 343 -11.23 33.47 23.34
C PRO A 343 -10.36 32.24 23.62
N ALA A 344 -9.43 31.95 22.71
CA ALA A 344 -8.51 30.82 22.85
C ALA A 344 -7.06 31.28 22.64
N THR A 345 -6.13 30.61 23.34
CA THR A 345 -4.70 30.91 23.20
C THR A 345 -4.17 30.29 21.91
N VAL A 346 -3.61 31.12 21.03
CA VAL A 346 -3.00 30.65 19.79
C VAL A 346 -1.49 30.51 19.95
N THR A 347 -1.01 29.30 19.71
CA THR A 347 0.42 28.98 19.65
C THR A 347 0.87 29.02 18.20
N THR A 348 1.98 29.71 17.93
CA THR A 348 2.61 29.70 16.60
C THR A 348 3.93 28.97 16.64
N GLY A 349 4.24 28.26 15.56
CA GLY A 349 5.49 27.56 15.36
C GLY A 349 6.06 27.84 13.97
N THR A 350 7.22 27.23 13.74
CA THR A 350 7.93 27.30 12.47
C THR A 350 8.33 25.89 12.08
N GLU A 351 7.98 25.49 10.87
CA GLU A 351 8.25 24.15 10.34
C GLU A 351 8.95 24.23 8.99
N GLN A 352 9.68 23.17 8.65
CA GLN A 352 10.22 22.98 7.32
C GLN A 352 9.14 22.37 6.42
N CYS A 353 8.89 22.96 5.25
CA CYS A 353 7.86 22.49 4.33
C CYS A 353 8.12 21.09 3.77
N ALA A 354 9.34 20.84 3.32
CA ALA A 354 9.83 19.52 2.99
C ALA A 354 11.36 19.44 3.18
N PRO A 355 11.90 18.27 3.56
CA PRO A 355 13.34 18.05 3.49
C PRO A 355 13.80 18.12 2.02
N PRO A 356 15.04 18.58 1.75
CA PRO A 356 15.59 18.58 0.39
C PRO A 356 15.47 17.19 -0.24
N GLY A 357 14.85 17.10 -1.42
CA GLY A 357 14.69 15.83 -2.17
C GLY A 357 13.37 15.08 -1.97
N SER A 358 12.33 15.70 -1.39
CA SER A 358 10.99 15.08 -1.38
C SER A 358 10.37 15.07 -2.79
N SER A 359 9.87 13.91 -3.22
CA SER A 359 9.28 13.72 -4.55
C SER A 359 7.84 14.20 -4.67
N TRP A 360 7.21 14.56 -3.55
CA TRP A 360 5.80 14.99 -3.50
C TRP A 360 5.63 16.49 -3.73
N SER A 361 6.69 17.28 -3.61
CA SER A 361 6.67 18.70 -3.95
C SER A 361 8.10 19.19 -4.22
N PRO A 362 8.60 19.04 -5.46
CA PRO A 362 9.99 19.36 -5.82
C PRO A 362 10.35 20.85 -5.60
N ASP A 363 9.34 21.72 -5.42
CA ASP A 363 9.50 23.16 -5.17
C ASP A 363 9.30 23.56 -3.68
N ALA A 364 9.08 22.61 -2.76
CA ALA A 364 8.76 22.89 -1.34
C ALA A 364 9.98 22.96 -0.40
N THR A 365 11.15 23.40 -0.88
CA THR A 365 12.27 23.73 0.00
C THR A 365 12.04 25.10 0.64
N GLY A 366 11.81 25.15 1.95
CA GLY A 366 11.53 26.42 2.62
C GLY A 366 11.06 26.27 4.06
N THR A 367 10.66 27.41 4.63
CA THR A 367 10.12 27.54 5.99
C THR A 367 8.66 27.99 5.89
N ARG A 368 7.78 27.37 6.66
CA ARG A 368 6.39 27.82 6.85
C ARG A 368 6.14 28.17 8.31
N ALA A 369 5.26 29.14 8.52
CA ALA A 369 4.66 29.36 9.83
C ALA A 369 3.51 28.37 10.02
N THR A 370 3.35 27.89 11.25
CA THR A 370 2.20 27.11 11.68
C THR A 370 1.52 27.79 12.85
N ALA A 371 0.21 27.66 12.96
CA ALA A 371 -0.55 28.12 14.11
C ALA A 371 -1.52 27.02 14.57
N PHE A 372 -1.69 26.93 15.89
CA PHE A 372 -2.55 25.95 16.52
C PHE A 372 -3.31 26.57 17.70
N SER A 373 -4.57 26.18 17.86
CA SER A 373 -5.41 26.61 18.96
C SER A 373 -6.38 25.50 19.38
N ILE A 374 -6.65 25.39 20.68
CA ILE A 374 -7.76 24.61 21.21
C ILE A 374 -8.77 25.60 21.77
N VAL A 375 -9.94 25.69 21.14
CA VAL A 375 -11.02 26.57 21.58
C VAL A 375 -11.92 25.78 22.53
N PRO A 376 -11.98 26.15 23.83
CA PRO A 376 -12.67 25.36 24.84
C PRO A 376 -14.18 25.65 24.86
N VAL A 377 -14.86 25.34 23.75
CA VAL A 377 -16.27 25.67 23.53
C VAL A 377 -17.21 25.05 24.57
N PHE A 378 -16.82 23.92 25.17
CA PHE A 378 -17.61 23.25 26.21
C PHE A 378 -17.72 24.03 27.52
N GLN A 379 -16.99 25.14 27.67
CA GLN A 379 -17.17 26.06 28.79
C GLN A 379 -18.47 26.88 28.67
N ILE A 380 -19.05 26.99 27.47
CA ILE A 380 -20.21 27.84 27.20
C ILE A 380 -21.38 27.10 26.55
N VAL A 381 -21.14 25.95 25.91
CA VAL A 381 -22.17 25.15 25.23
C VAL A 381 -21.97 23.65 25.49
N ASP A 382 -23.06 22.88 25.54
CA ASP A 382 -22.99 21.42 25.75
C ASP A 382 -22.65 20.64 24.46
N ASP A 383 -22.69 21.30 23.30
CA ASP A 383 -22.44 20.73 21.99
C ASP A 383 -21.55 21.65 21.14
N ALA A 384 -20.58 21.06 20.44
CA ALA A 384 -19.59 21.78 19.64
C ALA A 384 -20.07 22.11 18.21
N GLN A 385 -21.23 21.60 17.77
CA GLN A 385 -21.71 21.81 16.40
C GLN A 385 -21.96 23.29 16.08
N GLY A 386 -22.64 24.04 16.96
CA GLY A 386 -22.90 25.46 16.75
C GLY A 386 -21.62 26.29 16.60
N PRO A 387 -20.65 26.18 17.51
CA PRO A 387 -19.33 26.80 17.35
C PRO A 387 -18.56 26.35 16.11
N PHE A 388 -18.64 25.06 15.74
CA PHE A 388 -18.01 24.52 14.54
C PHE A 388 -18.58 25.17 13.26
N ASP A 389 -19.90 25.29 13.19
CA ASP A 389 -20.60 25.93 12.07
C ASP A 389 -20.23 27.42 11.98
N ALA A 390 -20.07 28.10 13.11
CA ALA A 390 -19.65 29.50 13.13
C ALA A 390 -18.21 29.71 12.60
N VAL A 391 -17.28 28.84 12.97
CA VAL A 391 -15.89 28.89 12.45
C VAL A 391 -15.84 28.60 10.96
N THR A 392 -16.52 27.56 10.51
CA THR A 392 -16.52 27.18 9.08
C THR A 392 -17.25 28.20 8.20
N ALA A 393 -18.31 28.85 8.71
CA ALA A 393 -18.96 29.98 8.04
C ALA A 393 -18.02 31.19 7.90
N LEU A 394 -17.22 31.51 8.94
CA LEU A 394 -16.19 32.53 8.85
C LEU A 394 -15.17 32.19 7.76
N TRP A 395 -14.62 30.98 7.76
CA TRP A 395 -13.62 30.56 6.77
C TRP A 395 -14.16 30.61 5.34
N THR A 396 -15.40 30.18 5.14
CA THR A 396 -16.09 30.31 3.85
C THR A 396 -16.21 31.77 3.42
N SER A 397 -16.53 32.69 4.35
CA SER A 397 -16.61 34.13 4.05
C SER A 397 -15.25 34.76 3.76
N GLU A 398 -14.17 34.19 4.29
CA GLU A 398 -12.79 34.59 4.02
C GLU A 398 -12.21 33.90 2.75
N GLY A 399 -13.03 33.13 2.02
CA GLY A 399 -12.69 32.56 0.71
C GLY A 399 -12.04 31.18 0.74
N PHE A 400 -12.12 30.47 1.85
CA PHE A 400 -11.66 29.08 1.95
C PHE A 400 -12.72 28.11 1.43
N GLU A 401 -12.25 27.03 0.80
CA GLU A 401 -13.08 25.91 0.38
C GLU A 401 -12.64 24.61 1.06
N VAL A 402 -13.56 23.67 1.23
CA VAL A 402 -13.26 22.36 1.82
C VAL A 402 -12.42 21.56 0.83
N SER A 403 -11.20 21.20 1.23
CA SER A 403 -10.26 20.42 0.42
C SER A 403 -10.24 18.94 0.77
N GLY A 404 -10.75 18.56 1.95
CA GLY A 404 -10.87 17.16 2.32
C GLY A 404 -11.37 16.93 3.75
N ARG A 405 -11.62 15.66 4.07
CA ARG A 405 -11.99 15.22 5.41
C ARG A 405 -11.33 13.88 5.73
N ALA A 406 -10.64 13.81 6.86
CA ALA A 406 -10.05 12.56 7.34
C ALA A 406 -10.12 12.48 8.86
N MET A 407 -10.50 11.31 9.39
CA MET A 407 -10.51 11.01 10.84
C MET A 407 -11.26 12.06 11.69
N GLY A 408 -12.36 12.60 11.16
CA GLY A 408 -13.17 13.64 11.81
C GLY A 408 -12.53 15.03 11.86
N ARG A 409 -11.50 15.27 11.03
CA ARG A 409 -10.91 16.59 10.78
C ARG A 409 -11.28 17.07 9.38
N ASP A 410 -11.71 18.31 9.29
CA ASP A 410 -12.00 18.99 8.04
C ASP A 410 -10.82 19.85 7.64
N TYR A 411 -10.41 19.74 6.38
CA TYR A 411 -9.31 20.48 5.79
C TYR A 411 -9.88 21.50 4.80
N TRP A 412 -9.28 22.68 4.84
CA TRP A 412 -9.68 23.84 4.07
C TRP A 412 -8.46 24.42 3.38
N SER A 413 -8.62 24.89 2.15
CA SER A 413 -7.57 25.56 1.39
C SER A 413 -8.09 26.86 0.79
N SER A 414 -7.22 27.86 0.69
CA SER A 414 -7.50 29.06 -0.10
C SER A 414 -7.10 28.82 -1.56
N SER A 415 -7.84 29.41 -2.50
CA SER A 415 -7.53 29.35 -3.95
C SER A 415 -6.48 30.37 -4.39
N SER A 416 -5.97 31.15 -3.43
CA SER A 416 -4.99 32.21 -3.59
C SER A 416 -3.74 31.84 -2.81
N ASP A 417 -2.55 32.09 -3.37
CA ASP A 417 -1.24 31.83 -2.72
C ASP A 417 -0.95 32.81 -1.55
N VAL A 418 -1.94 33.10 -0.72
CA VAL A 418 -1.87 33.99 0.45
C VAL A 418 -2.20 33.22 1.72
N ASP A 419 -1.75 33.76 2.84
CA ASP A 419 -1.95 33.13 4.14
C ASP A 419 -3.35 33.38 4.74
N PRO A 420 -3.93 32.38 5.42
CA PRO A 420 -3.48 30.98 5.47
C PRO A 420 -3.58 30.27 4.10
N ALA A 421 -2.59 29.43 3.78
CA ALA A 421 -2.66 28.56 2.62
C ALA A 421 -3.63 27.40 2.88
N THR A 422 -3.53 26.82 4.08
CA THR A 422 -4.43 25.77 4.53
C THR A 422 -4.87 25.99 5.98
N ALA A 423 -6.03 25.46 6.32
CA ALA A 423 -6.57 25.42 7.67
C ALA A 423 -7.24 24.07 7.93
N SER A 424 -7.32 23.66 9.20
CA SER A 424 -8.07 22.48 9.60
C SER A 424 -8.79 22.67 10.92
N ILE A 425 -9.95 22.04 11.04
CA ILE A 425 -10.80 22.05 12.22
C ILE A 425 -11.22 20.63 12.58
N ARG A 426 -11.19 20.31 13.89
CA ARG A 426 -11.66 19.04 14.42
C ARG A 426 -12.30 19.21 15.79
N GLY A 427 -13.43 18.55 16.01
CA GLY A 427 -13.98 18.35 17.35
C GLY A 427 -13.12 17.40 18.18
N THR A 428 -12.80 17.81 19.41
CA THR A 428 -12.04 17.03 20.40
C THR A 428 -12.77 17.01 21.73
N VAL A 429 -12.28 16.24 22.71
CA VAL A 429 -12.83 16.23 24.07
C VAL A 429 -12.62 17.57 24.81
N ASP A 430 -11.62 18.34 24.40
CA ASP A 430 -11.27 19.62 25.03
C ASP A 430 -11.89 20.83 24.30
N GLY A 431 -12.67 20.59 23.24
CA GLY A 431 -13.31 21.61 22.42
C GLY A 431 -12.91 21.51 20.94
N LEU A 432 -12.80 22.64 20.24
CA LEU A 432 -12.43 22.67 18.81
C LEU A 432 -10.91 22.81 18.66
N SER A 433 -10.28 21.85 18.00
CA SER A 433 -8.88 21.91 17.58
C SER A 433 -8.80 22.61 16.22
N LEU A 434 -8.16 23.78 16.19
CA LEU A 434 -7.92 24.57 14.99
C LEU A 434 -6.44 24.56 14.65
N SER A 435 -6.11 24.50 13.35
CA SER A 435 -4.74 24.60 12.87
C SER A 435 -4.70 25.35 11.55
N ALA A 436 -3.65 26.12 11.30
CA ALA A 436 -3.46 26.84 10.06
C ALA A 436 -1.98 26.86 9.66
N GLU A 437 -1.72 26.85 8.35
CA GLU A 437 -0.37 26.82 7.78
C GLU A 437 -0.22 27.91 6.72
N SER A 438 0.96 28.55 6.69
CA SER A 438 1.31 29.52 5.66
C SER A 438 1.77 28.84 4.37
N VAL A 439 1.89 29.62 3.30
CA VAL A 439 2.70 29.21 2.14
C VAL A 439 4.16 28.99 2.54
N CYS A 440 4.89 28.23 1.73
CA CYS A 440 6.31 27.97 1.94
C CYS A 440 7.16 29.13 1.44
N VAL A 441 8.00 29.68 2.32
CA VAL A 441 8.95 30.74 1.97
C VAL A 441 10.33 30.13 1.74
N PRO A 442 10.99 30.37 0.60
CA PRO A 442 12.36 29.90 0.36
C PRO A 442 13.32 30.38 1.45
N GLY A 443 14.33 29.56 1.77
CA GLY A 443 15.40 29.95 2.68
C GLY A 443 16.20 31.15 2.13
N PRO A 444 16.96 31.87 2.98
CA PRO A 444 17.88 32.90 2.51
C PRO A 444 19.00 32.24 1.67
N ASP A 445 18.86 32.24 0.34
CA ASP A 445 19.85 31.66 -0.55
C ASP A 445 21.19 32.41 -0.48
N THR A 446 22.26 31.64 -0.31
CA THR A 446 23.62 32.04 -0.71
C THR A 446 23.61 32.47 -2.16
N ALA A 447 23.75 33.78 -2.38
CA ALA A 447 23.77 34.42 -3.68
C ALA A 447 24.67 33.69 -4.69
N THR A 448 24.06 33.10 -5.72
CA THR A 448 24.77 32.71 -6.95
C THR A 448 24.95 33.99 -7.80
N PRO A 449 26.18 34.32 -8.25
CA PRO A 449 26.39 35.53 -9.03
C PRO A 449 25.72 35.39 -10.40
N ARG A 450 24.86 36.36 -10.74
CA ARG A 450 24.29 36.48 -12.09
C ARG A 450 25.41 36.60 -13.11
N SER A 451 25.46 35.61 -14.00
CA SER A 451 26.32 35.63 -15.19
C SER A 451 25.79 36.66 -16.19
N GLY A 452 26.59 37.70 -16.42
CA GLY A 452 26.83 38.33 -17.73
C GLY A 452 25.79 39.26 -18.35
N THR A 453 26.19 40.50 -18.63
CA THR A 453 26.24 41.02 -20.01
C THR A 453 27.17 42.23 -20.08
N ARG A 454 28.23 42.13 -20.90
CA ARG A 454 28.88 43.27 -21.57
C ARG A 454 28.12 43.52 -22.88
N PRO A 455 27.97 44.78 -23.30
CA PRO A 455 29.03 45.47 -24.03
C PRO A 455 29.81 46.49 -23.21
#